data_AF-A0A7K0TGC2-F1
#
_entry.id   AF-A0A7K0TGC2-F1
#
_cell.length_a   1.000
_cell.length_b   1.000
_cell.length_c   1.000
_cell.angle_alpha   90.00
_cell.angle_beta   90.00
_cell.angle_gamma   90.00
#
_symmetry.space_group_name_H-M   'P 1'
#
loop_
_entity.id
_entity.type
_entity.pdbx_description
1 polymer ?
#
loop_
_entity_poly.entity_id
_entity_poly.type
_entity_poly.pdbx_seq_one_letter_code
_entity_poly.pdbx_strand_id
1 'polypeptide(L)'
;MPISDAFHIYDTTLRDGAQQEGLNLSVHDKLTIARHLDDLGVGFIEGGWPGANPKDTEFFARAKKELVLKNATFVAFGATRRPNVKPEDDALLVALRDSGAPAVTLVAKAYDRHVDLALRTTLDENLAMIVDSINHLRENGQRVFLDAEHFFDGYRSNRAYALEVVRVAAEAGADVIALCDTNGGMLPDELSQIVHDVLQASSARLGIHCHNDTG
;
A
#
# COMPACT_ATOMS: atom_id res chain seq x y z
N MET A 1 6.53 -19.21 -16.06
CA MET A 1 5.41 -18.54 -16.75
C MET A 1 5.26 -17.18 -16.08
N PRO A 2 5.02 -16.08 -16.81
CA PRO A 2 4.70 -14.82 -16.13
C PRO A 2 3.51 -15.06 -15.20
N ILE A 3 3.58 -14.53 -13.97
CA ILE A 3 2.51 -14.67 -12.98
C ILE A 3 1.25 -14.04 -13.57
N SER A 4 0.15 -14.77 -13.53
CA SER A 4 -1.15 -14.28 -14.01
C SER A 4 -1.54 -13.06 -13.19
N ASP A 5 -1.87 -11.95 -13.86
CA ASP A 5 -2.41 -10.77 -13.18
C ASP A 5 -3.85 -10.99 -12.71
N ALA A 6 -4.40 -12.21 -12.73
CA ALA A 6 -5.72 -12.54 -12.18
C ALA A 6 -5.73 -12.69 -10.65
N PHE A 7 -4.60 -13.07 -10.04
CA PHE A 7 -4.45 -13.21 -8.59
C PHE A 7 -3.04 -12.80 -8.18
N HIS A 8 -2.95 -12.02 -7.12
CA HIS A 8 -1.68 -11.48 -6.65
C HIS A 8 -1.30 -12.09 -5.31
N ILE A 9 -0.07 -12.60 -5.23
CA ILE A 9 0.63 -12.78 -3.97
C ILE A 9 1.53 -11.57 -3.81
N TYR A 10 1.22 -10.74 -2.82
CA TYR A 10 1.92 -9.49 -2.53
C TYR A 10 2.70 -9.67 -1.22
N ASP A 11 4.02 -9.67 -1.30
CA ASP A 11 4.90 -9.91 -0.15
C ASP A 11 5.38 -8.60 0.47
N THR A 12 5.11 -8.44 1.77
CA THR A 12 5.49 -7.28 2.58
C THR A 12 6.65 -7.56 3.54
N THR A 13 7.37 -8.68 3.40
CA THR A 13 8.41 -9.13 4.34
C THR A 13 9.50 -8.07 4.55
N LEU A 14 9.89 -7.36 3.50
CA LEU A 14 10.96 -6.36 3.54
C LEU A 14 10.53 -4.99 4.11
N ARG A 15 9.22 -4.76 4.26
CA ARG A 15 8.66 -3.54 4.85
C ARG A 15 7.97 -3.85 6.16
N ASP A 16 6.81 -4.50 6.10
CA ASP A 16 5.95 -4.72 7.26
C ASP A 16 6.54 -5.79 8.19
N GLY A 17 7.00 -6.90 7.62
CA GLY A 17 7.72 -7.93 8.38
C GLY A 17 9.00 -7.39 9.02
N ALA A 18 9.66 -6.41 8.39
CA ALA A 18 10.88 -5.78 8.91
C ALA A 18 10.64 -4.78 10.06
N GLN A 19 9.39 -4.42 10.38
CA GLN A 19 9.05 -3.51 11.48
C GLN A 19 8.97 -4.20 12.84
N GLN A 20 9.10 -5.53 12.89
CA GLN A 20 9.12 -6.28 14.15
C GLN A 20 10.27 -5.85 15.07
N GLU A 21 9.96 -5.72 16.36
CA GLU A 21 10.95 -5.36 17.37
C GLU A 21 12.13 -6.35 17.35
N GLY A 22 13.35 -5.80 17.31
CA GLY A 22 14.58 -6.60 17.28
C GLY A 22 15.03 -7.07 15.90
N LEU A 23 14.24 -6.86 14.84
CA LEU A 23 14.66 -7.15 13.48
C LEU A 23 15.28 -5.91 12.83
N ASN A 24 16.52 -6.03 12.34
CA ASN A 24 17.20 -4.94 11.66
C ASN A 24 17.97 -5.45 10.46
N LEU A 25 17.34 -5.40 9.29
CA LEU A 25 17.94 -5.84 8.04
C LEU A 25 18.96 -4.81 7.55
N SER A 26 20.14 -5.27 7.16
CA SER A 26 21.06 -4.48 6.34
C SER A 26 20.52 -4.39 4.90
N VAL A 27 21.04 -3.45 4.12
CA VAL A 27 20.70 -3.37 2.68
C VAL A 27 21.11 -4.64 1.93
N HIS A 28 22.20 -5.29 2.36
CA HIS A 28 22.61 -6.57 1.79
C HIS A 28 21.59 -7.68 2.10
N ASP A 29 21.08 -7.74 3.33
CA ASP A 29 20.06 -8.72 3.71
C ASP A 29 18.79 -8.51 2.88
N LYS A 30 18.35 -7.25 2.70
CA LYS A 30 17.20 -6.91 1.87
C LYS A 30 17.35 -7.38 0.42
N LEU A 31 18.52 -7.16 -0.19
CA LEU A 31 18.82 -7.64 -1.54
C LEU A 31 18.81 -9.17 -1.63
N THR A 32 19.34 -9.86 -0.63
CA THR A 32 19.35 -11.33 -0.58
C THR A 32 17.94 -11.89 -0.42
N ILE A 33 17.15 -11.35 0.52
CA ILE A 33 15.76 -11.76 0.74
C ILE A 33 14.90 -11.46 -0.50
N ALA A 34 15.04 -10.30 -1.14
CA ALA A 34 14.30 -9.97 -2.36
C ALA A 34 14.51 -11.00 -3.49
N ARG A 35 15.74 -11.54 -3.64
CA ARG A 35 16.01 -12.61 -4.60
C ARG A 35 15.31 -13.92 -4.23
N HIS A 36 15.30 -14.26 -2.95
CA HIS A 36 14.60 -15.46 -2.48
C HIS A 36 13.08 -15.35 -2.64
N LEU A 37 12.51 -14.18 -2.41
CA LEU A 37 11.09 -13.92 -2.66
C LEU A 37 10.75 -14.04 -4.15
N ASP A 38 11.61 -13.51 -5.03
CA ASP A 38 11.46 -13.66 -6.47
C ASP A 38 11.55 -15.13 -6.91
N ASP A 39 12.53 -15.87 -6.38
CA ASP A 39 12.69 -17.31 -6.65
C ASP A 39 11.51 -18.14 -6.12
N LEU A 40 10.90 -17.74 -5.00
CA LEU A 40 9.66 -18.33 -4.47
C LEU A 40 8.46 -18.10 -5.43
N GLY A 41 8.51 -17.04 -6.24
CA GLY A 41 7.49 -16.74 -7.25
C GLY A 41 6.35 -15.88 -6.74
N VAL A 42 6.59 -15.00 -5.76
CA VAL A 42 5.61 -13.96 -5.39
C VAL A 42 5.43 -12.96 -6.53
N GLY A 43 4.24 -12.38 -6.66
CA GLY A 43 3.92 -11.42 -7.74
C GLY A 43 4.47 -10.02 -7.49
N PHE A 44 4.52 -9.61 -6.23
CA PHE A 44 4.97 -8.29 -5.80
C PHE A 44 5.86 -8.40 -4.57
N ILE A 45 6.90 -7.59 -4.53
CA ILE A 45 7.80 -7.47 -3.38
C ILE A 45 7.81 -6.00 -2.95
N GLU A 46 7.29 -5.71 -1.77
CA GLU A 46 7.30 -4.38 -1.17
C GLU A 46 8.63 -4.12 -0.47
N GLY A 47 9.47 -3.25 -1.06
CA GLY A 47 10.86 -3.08 -0.66
C GLY A 47 11.09 -2.18 0.56
N GLY A 48 10.10 -1.38 0.95
CA GLY A 48 10.23 -0.38 2.02
C GLY A 48 9.77 1.01 1.61
N TRP A 49 10.14 2.01 2.40
CA TRP A 49 9.67 3.40 2.29
C TRP A 49 10.81 4.36 1.90
N PRO A 50 11.17 4.44 0.60
CA PRO A 50 12.22 5.35 0.14
C PRO A 50 11.83 6.81 0.42
N GLY A 51 12.82 7.62 0.80
CA GLY A 51 12.63 9.00 1.25
C GLY A 51 12.32 9.15 2.73
N ALA A 52 11.58 8.21 3.34
CA ALA A 52 11.30 8.21 4.78
C ALA A 52 12.38 7.47 5.59
N ASN A 53 12.87 6.34 5.08
CA ASN A 53 13.91 5.55 5.72
C ASN A 53 15.22 5.58 4.90
N PRO A 54 16.34 6.09 5.46
CA PRO A 54 17.63 6.16 4.75
C PRO A 54 18.13 4.81 4.22
N LYS A 55 17.90 3.71 4.95
CA LYS A 55 18.29 2.37 4.50
C LYS A 55 17.45 1.91 3.32
N ASP A 56 16.17 2.27 3.30
CA ASP A 56 15.28 1.94 2.18
C ASP A 56 15.68 2.76 0.95
N THR A 57 15.98 4.06 1.12
CA THR A 57 16.51 4.88 0.02
C THR A 57 17.78 4.27 -0.59
N GLU A 58 18.74 3.82 0.24
CA GLU A 58 19.93 3.12 -0.25
C GLU A 58 19.57 1.79 -0.92
N PHE A 59 18.67 1.02 -0.33
CA PHE A 59 18.21 -0.26 -0.87
C PHE A 59 17.58 -0.09 -2.25
N PHE A 60 16.72 0.89 -2.47
CA PHE A 60 16.11 1.16 -3.79
C PHE A 60 17.18 1.60 -4.81
N ALA A 61 18.12 2.46 -4.41
CA ALA A 61 19.21 2.89 -5.28
C ALA A 61 20.13 1.72 -5.72
N ARG A 62 20.36 0.75 -4.83
CA ARG A 62 21.12 -0.48 -5.11
C ARG A 62 20.30 -1.50 -5.89
N ALA A 63 19.03 -1.70 -5.52
CA ALA A 63 18.10 -2.62 -6.17
C ALA A 63 18.02 -2.36 -7.67
N LYS A 64 17.94 -1.08 -8.09
CA LYS A 64 17.96 -0.67 -9.50
C LYS A 64 19.16 -1.19 -10.30
N LYS A 65 20.28 -1.47 -9.63
CA LYS A 65 21.55 -1.93 -10.25
C LYS A 65 21.82 -3.42 -10.01
N GLU A 66 21.36 -3.96 -8.88
CA GLU A 66 21.77 -5.27 -8.36
C GLU A 66 20.66 -6.32 -8.35
N LEU A 67 19.39 -5.93 -8.49
CA LEU A 67 18.26 -6.87 -8.57
C LEU A 67 17.83 -7.06 -10.02
N VAL A 68 17.78 -8.32 -10.43
CA VAL A 68 17.18 -8.77 -11.68
C VAL A 68 16.07 -9.74 -11.30
N LEU A 69 14.87 -9.21 -11.12
CA LEU A 69 13.68 -9.99 -10.77
C LEU A 69 13.13 -10.64 -12.03
N LYS A 70 12.78 -11.93 -11.94
CA LYS A 70 12.23 -12.73 -13.04
C LYS A 70 10.72 -12.87 -12.97
N ASN A 71 10.19 -12.90 -11.74
CA ASN A 71 8.79 -13.20 -11.45
C ASN A 71 8.09 -12.00 -10.83
N ALA A 72 8.73 -11.34 -9.86
CA ALA A 72 8.13 -10.30 -9.05
C ALA A 72 8.26 -8.89 -9.64
N THR A 73 7.24 -8.07 -9.39
CA THR A 73 7.30 -6.62 -9.55
C THR A 73 7.76 -5.98 -8.24
N PHE A 74 8.78 -5.12 -8.30
CA PHE A 74 9.26 -4.40 -7.12
C PHE A 74 8.37 -3.20 -6.80
N VAL A 75 8.05 -3.01 -5.51
CA VAL A 75 7.06 -2.01 -5.06
C VAL A 75 7.66 -1.09 -4.00
N ALA A 76 7.47 0.22 -4.15
CA ALA A 76 7.71 1.19 -3.08
C ALA A 76 6.48 1.35 -2.20
N PHE A 77 6.66 1.48 -0.89
CA PHE A 77 5.57 1.81 0.03
C PHE A 77 5.68 3.27 0.47
N GLY A 78 4.55 3.95 0.63
CA GLY A 78 4.52 5.22 1.33
C GLY A 78 3.11 5.74 1.58
N ALA A 79 3.00 7.00 2.01
CA ALA A 79 1.71 7.62 2.30
C ALA A 79 1.27 8.55 1.17
N THR A 80 -0.03 8.88 1.15
CA THR A 80 -0.54 9.99 0.33
C THR A 80 0.15 11.31 0.67
N ARG A 81 0.07 12.29 -0.24
CA ARG A 81 0.50 13.68 0.02
C ARG A 81 -0.04 14.20 1.34
N ARG A 82 0.69 15.10 2.00
CA ARG A 82 0.21 15.77 3.22
C ARG A 82 -1.02 16.64 2.96
N PRO A 83 -1.84 16.88 4.00
CA PRO A 83 -2.99 17.78 3.90
C PRO A 83 -2.55 19.19 3.44
N ASN A 84 -3.30 19.77 2.51
CA ASN A 84 -3.08 21.13 1.97
C ASN A 84 -1.71 21.35 1.30
N VAL A 85 -1.02 20.27 0.90
CA VAL A 85 0.23 20.31 0.13
C VAL A 85 -0.06 19.80 -1.27
N LYS A 86 0.57 20.34 -2.31
CA LYS A 86 0.43 19.77 -3.66
C LYS A 86 1.29 18.51 -3.81
N PRO A 87 0.90 17.52 -4.63
CA PRO A 87 1.69 16.31 -4.82
C PRO A 87 3.16 16.56 -5.17
N GLU A 88 3.43 17.51 -6.07
CA GLU A 88 4.77 17.87 -6.52
C GLU A 88 5.64 18.58 -5.46
N ASP A 89 5.00 19.14 -4.43
CA ASP A 89 5.68 19.82 -3.32
C ASP A 89 5.86 18.90 -2.09
N ASP A 90 5.27 17.69 -2.11
CA ASP A 90 5.44 16.72 -1.04
C ASP A 90 6.69 15.87 -1.26
N ALA A 91 7.73 16.14 -0.47
CA ALA A 91 9.02 15.47 -0.59
C ALA A 91 8.95 13.93 -0.45
N LEU A 92 8.02 13.39 0.34
CA LEU A 92 7.89 11.94 0.47
C LEU A 92 7.20 11.33 -0.75
N LEU A 93 6.15 11.97 -1.27
CA LEU A 93 5.49 11.49 -2.49
C LEU A 93 6.42 11.61 -3.71
N VAL A 94 7.19 12.69 -3.79
CA VAL A 94 8.24 12.88 -4.80
C VAL A 94 9.32 11.80 -4.69
N ALA A 95 9.71 11.39 -3.47
CA ALA A 95 10.66 10.31 -3.29
C ALA A 95 10.11 8.95 -3.76
N LEU A 96 8.80 8.69 -3.62
CA LEU A 96 8.16 7.49 -4.18
C LEU A 96 8.21 7.48 -5.71
N ARG A 97 7.94 8.64 -6.34
CA ARG A 97 8.10 8.83 -7.79
C ARG A 97 9.53 8.57 -8.23
N ASP A 98 10.49 9.17 -7.55
CA ASP A 98 11.91 9.13 -7.92
C ASP A 98 12.60 7.80 -7.54
N SER A 99 11.94 6.95 -6.74
CA SER A 99 12.45 5.63 -6.33
C SER A 99 12.74 4.71 -7.53
N GLY A 100 12.05 4.92 -8.65
CA GLY A 100 12.14 4.10 -9.85
C GLY A 100 11.48 2.73 -9.72
N ALA A 101 10.71 2.49 -8.65
CA ALA A 101 9.90 1.29 -8.54
C ALA A 101 8.76 1.31 -9.57
N PRO A 102 8.52 0.21 -10.31
CA PRO A 102 7.44 0.14 -11.30
C PRO A 102 6.04 0.21 -10.68
N ALA A 103 5.92 -0.11 -9.39
CA ALA A 103 4.68 0.04 -8.64
C ALA A 103 4.91 0.75 -7.30
N VAL A 104 3.86 1.37 -6.77
CA VAL A 104 3.83 2.01 -5.46
C VAL A 104 2.57 1.59 -4.72
N THR A 105 2.68 1.27 -3.43
CA THR A 105 1.56 1.09 -2.52
C THR A 105 1.46 2.31 -1.63
N LEU A 106 0.33 3.01 -1.73
CA LEU A 106 -0.01 4.15 -0.89
C LEU A 106 -0.89 3.70 0.27
N VAL A 107 -0.45 3.94 1.50
CA VAL A 107 -1.31 3.83 2.67
C VAL A 107 -2.21 5.06 2.79
N ALA A 108 -3.50 4.83 2.96
CA ALA A 108 -4.51 5.87 3.18
C ALA A 108 -5.43 5.50 4.33
N LYS A 109 -5.87 6.51 5.10
CA LYS A 109 -6.80 6.28 6.20
C LYS A 109 -8.21 6.02 5.64
N ALA A 110 -8.77 4.86 5.95
CA ALA A 110 -10.14 4.49 5.59
C ALA A 110 -11.13 4.56 6.78
N TYR A 111 -10.67 5.10 7.92
CA TYR A 111 -11.47 5.34 9.12
C TYR A 111 -11.54 6.85 9.39
N ASP A 112 -12.76 7.41 9.36
CA ASP A 112 -13.05 8.84 9.60
C ASP A 112 -12.39 9.39 10.87
N ARG A 113 -12.47 8.65 11.99
CA ARG A 113 -11.82 9.03 13.24
C ARG A 113 -10.30 9.16 13.11
N HIS A 114 -9.65 8.36 12.27
CA HIS A 114 -8.20 8.46 12.03
C HIS A 114 -7.87 9.64 11.12
N VAL A 115 -8.76 10.04 10.22
CA VAL A 115 -8.62 11.28 9.46
C VAL A 115 -8.61 12.47 10.42
N ASP A 116 -9.56 12.53 11.35
CA ASP A 116 -9.67 13.63 12.31
C ASP A 116 -8.50 13.65 13.31
N LEU A 117 -8.14 12.50 13.89
CA LEU A 117 -7.19 12.45 15.01
C LEU A 117 -5.72 12.35 14.57
N ALA A 118 -5.44 11.55 13.53
CA ALA A 118 -4.08 11.29 13.07
C ALA A 118 -3.65 12.27 11.97
N LEU A 119 -4.48 12.45 10.94
CA LEU A 119 -4.17 13.38 9.84
C LEU A 119 -4.50 14.83 10.20
N ARG A 120 -5.44 15.05 11.13
CA ARG A 120 -5.91 16.38 11.57
C ARG A 120 -6.39 17.23 10.40
N THR A 121 -7.19 16.62 9.53
CA THR A 121 -7.77 17.23 8.34
C THR A 121 -9.23 16.79 8.16
N THR A 122 -9.90 17.26 7.11
CA THR A 122 -11.30 16.88 6.82
C THR A 122 -11.38 15.60 5.98
N LEU A 123 -12.54 14.95 6.01
CA LEU A 123 -12.83 13.78 5.18
C LEU A 123 -12.65 14.07 3.70
N ASP A 124 -13.15 15.21 3.22
CA ASP A 124 -13.01 15.66 1.83
C ASP A 124 -11.54 15.86 1.45
N GLU A 125 -10.74 16.43 2.34
CA GLU A 125 -9.31 16.63 2.09
C GLU A 125 -8.55 15.29 2.07
N ASN A 126 -8.91 14.31 2.90
CA ASN A 126 -8.34 12.96 2.81
C ASN A 126 -8.68 12.28 1.48
N LEU A 127 -9.92 12.42 0.99
CA LEU A 127 -10.31 11.90 -0.33
C LEU A 127 -9.52 12.60 -1.45
N ALA A 128 -9.32 13.92 -1.37
CA ALA A 128 -8.47 14.67 -2.29
C ALA A 128 -7.01 14.23 -2.23
N MET A 129 -6.46 14.00 -1.03
CA MET A 129 -5.09 13.48 -0.84
C MET A 129 -4.90 12.15 -1.55
N ILE A 130 -5.86 11.22 -1.43
CA ILE A 130 -5.85 9.92 -2.12
C ILE A 130 -5.82 10.11 -3.63
N VAL A 131 -6.79 10.86 -4.18
CA VAL A 131 -6.94 11.07 -5.62
C VAL A 131 -5.68 11.74 -6.21
N ASP A 132 -5.22 12.82 -5.60
CA ASP A 132 -4.08 13.59 -6.09
C ASP A 132 -2.78 12.75 -6.08
N SER A 133 -2.60 11.91 -5.06
CA SER A 133 -1.41 11.07 -4.92
C SER A 133 -1.38 9.93 -5.92
N ILE A 134 -2.53 9.27 -6.13
CA ILE A 134 -2.67 8.23 -7.16
C ILE A 134 -2.40 8.83 -8.54
N ASN A 135 -3.03 9.96 -8.88
CA ASN A 135 -2.86 10.62 -10.17
C ASN A 135 -1.39 11.00 -10.39
N HIS A 136 -0.75 11.62 -9.40
CA HIS A 136 0.66 12.03 -9.50
C HIS A 136 1.58 10.85 -9.86
N LEU A 137 1.45 9.71 -9.18
CA LEU A 137 2.30 8.55 -9.43
C LEU A 137 1.98 7.87 -10.78
N ARG A 138 0.69 7.77 -11.13
CA ARG A 138 0.24 7.16 -12.39
C ARG A 138 0.67 7.97 -13.62
N GLU A 139 0.54 9.29 -13.56
CA GLU A 139 1.00 10.19 -14.63
C GLU A 139 2.51 10.10 -14.87
N ASN A 140 3.27 9.67 -13.84
CA ASN A 140 4.69 9.37 -13.92
C ASN A 140 5.01 7.90 -14.27
N GLY A 141 4.01 7.11 -14.67
CA GLY A 141 4.17 5.77 -15.22
C GLY A 141 4.23 4.64 -14.20
N GLN A 142 3.87 4.89 -12.93
CA GLN A 142 3.85 3.86 -11.90
C GLN A 142 2.45 3.24 -11.75
N ARG A 143 2.40 1.92 -11.54
CA ARG A 143 1.18 1.23 -11.09
C ARG A 143 0.96 1.56 -9.61
N VAL A 144 -0.26 1.88 -9.21
CA VAL A 144 -0.55 2.30 -7.83
C VAL A 144 -1.51 1.32 -7.17
N PHE A 145 -1.12 0.81 -6.01
CA PHE A 145 -1.96 0.06 -5.08
C PHE A 145 -2.36 1.00 -3.95
N LEU A 146 -3.54 0.81 -3.38
CA LEU A 146 -3.97 1.50 -2.16
C LEU A 146 -4.07 0.49 -1.03
N ASP A 147 -3.37 0.73 0.06
CA ASP A 147 -3.54 0.06 1.35
C ASP A 147 -4.52 0.90 2.19
N ALA A 148 -5.75 0.39 2.36
CA ALA A 148 -6.82 1.05 3.09
C ALA A 148 -6.70 0.73 4.59
N GLU A 149 -5.90 1.53 5.29
CA GLU A 149 -5.58 1.32 6.70
C GLU A 149 -6.81 1.46 7.60
N HIS A 150 -6.97 0.54 8.54
CA HIS A 150 -8.14 0.39 9.42
C HIS A 150 -9.48 0.29 8.67
N PHE A 151 -9.48 -0.25 7.46
CA PHE A 151 -10.69 -0.30 6.63
C PHE A 151 -11.86 -0.97 7.34
N PHE A 152 -11.67 -2.13 7.96
CA PHE A 152 -12.79 -2.88 8.52
C PHE A 152 -13.42 -2.22 9.75
N ASP A 153 -12.62 -1.61 10.63
CA ASP A 153 -13.12 -0.79 11.74
C ASP A 153 -13.80 0.49 11.23
N GLY A 154 -13.18 1.15 10.25
CA GLY A 154 -13.74 2.31 9.58
C GLY A 154 -15.08 2.02 8.91
N TYR A 155 -15.21 0.86 8.27
CA TYR A 155 -16.42 0.38 7.64
C TYR A 155 -17.53 0.12 8.67
N ARG A 156 -17.21 -0.50 9.82
CA ARG A 156 -18.19 -0.69 10.91
C ARG A 156 -18.67 0.62 11.51
N SER A 157 -17.76 1.58 11.66
CA SER A 157 -18.07 2.91 12.20
C SER A 157 -18.87 3.76 11.22
N ASN A 158 -18.43 3.80 9.96
CA ASN A 158 -18.95 4.66 8.92
C ASN A 158 -18.77 4.00 7.53
N ARG A 159 -19.65 3.06 7.22
CA ARG A 159 -19.68 2.33 5.94
C ARG A 159 -19.66 3.27 4.73
N ALA A 160 -20.42 4.36 4.77
CA ALA A 160 -20.52 5.28 3.64
C ALA A 160 -19.16 5.90 3.31
N TYR A 161 -18.42 6.35 4.33
CA TYR A 161 -17.09 6.92 4.12
C TYR A 161 -16.06 5.89 3.68
N ALA A 162 -16.06 4.69 4.28
CA ALA A 162 -15.14 3.62 3.87
C ALA A 162 -15.35 3.23 2.40
N LEU A 163 -16.60 3.12 1.95
CA LEU A 163 -16.91 2.87 0.54
C LEU A 163 -16.53 4.04 -0.37
N GLU A 164 -16.62 5.28 0.12
CA GLU A 164 -16.20 6.45 -0.63
C GLU A 164 -14.67 6.46 -0.87
N VAL A 165 -13.88 6.06 0.13
CA VAL A 165 -12.42 5.88 -0.01
C VAL A 165 -12.10 4.86 -1.12
N VAL A 166 -12.81 3.71 -1.15
CA VAL A 166 -12.66 2.71 -2.20
C VAL A 166 -13.03 3.28 -3.57
N ARG A 167 -14.16 4.00 -3.64
CA ARG A 167 -14.67 4.60 -4.88
C ARG A 167 -13.68 5.61 -5.47
N VAL A 168 -13.23 6.60 -4.69
CA VAL A 168 -12.34 7.65 -5.21
C VAL A 168 -10.98 7.10 -5.61
N ALA A 169 -10.46 6.09 -4.90
CA ALA A 169 -9.21 5.45 -5.26
C ALA A 169 -9.34 4.67 -6.58
N ALA A 170 -10.42 3.90 -6.74
CA ALA A 170 -10.69 3.17 -7.97
C ALA A 170 -10.88 4.11 -9.17
N GLU A 171 -11.59 5.22 -8.99
CA GLU A 171 -11.80 6.24 -10.03
C GLU A 171 -10.53 7.00 -10.41
N ALA A 172 -9.65 7.28 -9.43
CA ALA A 172 -8.30 7.79 -9.68
C ALA A 172 -7.40 6.73 -10.37
N GLY A 173 -7.85 5.49 -10.43
CA GLY A 173 -7.22 4.37 -11.11
C GLY A 173 -6.13 3.67 -10.30
N ALA A 174 -6.30 3.61 -8.97
CA ALA A 174 -5.64 2.58 -8.18
C ALA A 174 -5.98 1.21 -8.78
N ASP A 175 -4.96 0.39 -8.93
CA ASP A 175 -5.05 -0.89 -9.61
C ASP A 175 -5.60 -1.99 -8.70
N VAL A 176 -5.24 -1.97 -7.41
CA VAL A 176 -5.82 -2.80 -6.35
C VAL A 176 -6.01 -1.95 -5.11
N ILE A 177 -7.11 -2.18 -4.41
CA ILE A 177 -7.39 -1.60 -3.10
C ILE A 177 -7.39 -2.72 -2.08
N ALA A 178 -6.33 -2.79 -1.28
CA ALA A 178 -6.17 -3.75 -0.20
C ALA A 178 -6.95 -3.27 1.03
N LEU A 179 -7.92 -4.07 1.46
CA LEU A 179 -8.70 -3.81 2.68
C LEU A 179 -7.94 -4.37 3.87
N CYS A 180 -7.60 -3.51 4.84
CA CYS A 180 -6.70 -3.89 5.92
C CYS A 180 -7.43 -4.14 7.25
N ASP A 181 -7.24 -5.34 7.81
CA ASP A 181 -7.57 -5.64 9.21
C ASP A 181 -6.37 -5.31 10.08
N THR A 182 -6.17 -4.00 10.27
CA THR A 182 -4.98 -3.44 10.92
C THR A 182 -4.87 -3.85 12.39
N ASN A 183 -5.98 -4.13 13.06
CA ASN A 183 -5.98 -4.57 14.46
C ASN A 183 -5.92 -6.10 14.61
N GLY A 184 -6.11 -6.87 13.53
CA GLY A 184 -6.00 -8.34 13.50
C GLY A 184 -7.04 -9.07 14.34
N GLY A 185 -8.17 -8.42 14.61
CA GLY A 185 -9.20 -8.89 15.54
C GLY A 185 -10.53 -9.28 14.88
N MET A 186 -10.65 -9.16 13.55
CA MET A 186 -11.91 -9.46 12.88
C MET A 186 -12.03 -10.95 12.56
N LEU A 187 -13.18 -11.55 12.90
CA LEU A 187 -13.40 -12.96 12.59
C LEU A 187 -13.52 -13.17 11.07
N PRO A 188 -13.05 -14.30 10.52
CA PRO A 188 -13.03 -14.54 9.07
C PRO A 188 -14.40 -14.44 8.37
N ASP A 189 -15.47 -14.83 9.05
CA ASP A 189 -16.85 -14.72 8.55
C ASP A 189 -17.33 -13.27 8.49
N GLU A 190 -17.01 -12.46 9.50
CA GLU A 190 -17.29 -11.03 9.52
C GLU A 190 -16.51 -10.29 8.43
N LEU A 191 -15.22 -10.60 8.29
CA LEU A 191 -14.35 -10.04 7.26
C LEU A 191 -14.88 -10.38 5.86
N SER A 192 -15.20 -11.66 5.62
CA SER A 192 -15.75 -12.13 4.35
C SER A 192 -17.05 -11.42 3.99
N GLN A 193 -17.95 -11.20 4.96
CA GLN A 193 -19.20 -10.50 4.73
C GLN A 193 -18.98 -9.04 4.30
N ILE A 194 -18.01 -8.35 4.90
CA ILE A 194 -17.65 -6.98 4.53
C ILE A 194 -17.02 -6.96 3.13
N VAL A 195 -16.07 -7.85 2.84
CA VAL A 195 -15.45 -7.94 1.50
C VAL A 195 -16.51 -8.17 0.41
N HIS A 196 -17.49 -9.05 0.65
CA HIS A 196 -18.59 -9.27 -0.29
C HIS A 196 -19.44 -8.03 -0.51
N ASP A 197 -19.74 -7.26 0.54
CA ASP A 197 -20.48 -6.00 0.38
C ASP A 197 -19.71 -4.99 -0.47
N VAL A 198 -18.40 -4.83 -0.24
CA VAL A 198 -17.54 -3.92 -1.02
C VAL A 198 -17.46 -4.36 -2.49
N LEU A 199 -17.40 -5.67 -2.76
CA LEU A 199 -17.46 -6.23 -4.13
C LEU A 199 -18.79 -5.95 -4.83
N GLN A 200 -19.91 -5.91 -4.11
CA GLN A 200 -21.21 -5.57 -4.70
C GLN A 200 -21.39 -4.06 -4.87
N ALA A 201 -20.77 -3.27 -3.99
CA ALA A 201 -20.88 -1.82 -3.99
C ALA A 201 -19.88 -1.11 -4.91
N SER A 202 -18.84 -1.80 -5.39
CA SER A 202 -17.79 -1.22 -6.22
C SER A 202 -17.33 -2.17 -7.32
N SER A 203 -16.82 -1.61 -8.43
CA SER A 203 -16.11 -2.38 -9.45
C SER A 203 -14.59 -2.42 -9.21
N ALA A 204 -14.15 -2.04 -7.99
CA ALA A 204 -12.75 -2.00 -7.64
C ALA A 204 -12.17 -3.41 -7.56
N ARG A 205 -10.93 -3.57 -7.97
CA ARG A 205 -10.18 -4.79 -7.71
C ARG A 205 -9.70 -4.77 -6.28
N LEU A 206 -10.13 -5.74 -5.49
CA LEU A 206 -9.84 -5.79 -4.05
C LEU A 206 -8.69 -6.73 -3.73
N GLY A 207 -7.93 -6.36 -2.70
CA GLY A 207 -7.02 -7.23 -1.96
C GLY A 207 -7.40 -7.26 -0.48
N ILE A 208 -6.76 -8.11 0.30
CA ILE A 208 -6.86 -8.11 1.76
C ILE A 208 -5.47 -8.10 2.38
N HIS A 209 -5.31 -7.39 3.49
CA HIS A 209 -4.12 -7.40 4.33
C HIS A 209 -4.57 -7.60 5.77
N CYS A 210 -4.40 -8.81 6.29
CA CYS A 210 -4.89 -9.19 7.62
C CYS A 210 -3.72 -9.36 8.58
N HIS A 211 -3.86 -8.82 9.79
CA HIS A 211 -2.98 -9.15 10.91
C HIS A 211 -3.49 -10.38 11.67
N ASN A 212 -2.66 -10.90 12.57
CA ASN A 212 -2.85 -12.21 13.21
C ASN A 212 -2.92 -12.12 14.75
N ASP A 213 -3.41 -11.01 15.29
CA ASP A 213 -3.45 -10.75 16.74
C ASP A 213 -4.31 -11.77 17.52
N THR A 214 -5.27 -12.41 16.85
CA THR A 214 -6.18 -13.40 17.44
C THR A 214 -5.99 -14.84 16.93
N GLY A 215 -5.00 -15.07 16.07
CA GLY A 215 -4.68 -16.39 15.47
C GLY A 215 -5.55 -16.76 14.28
#